data_AF-A0A388NM95-F1
#
_entry.id   AF-A0A388NM95-F1
#
_cell.length_a   1.000
_cell.length_b   1.000
_cell.length_c   1.000
_cell.angle_alpha   90.00
_cell.angle_beta   90.00
_cell.angle_gamma   90.00
#
_symmetry.space_group_name_H-M   'P 1'
#
loop_
_entity.id
_entity.type
_entity.pdbx_description
1 polymer ?
#
loop_
_entity_poly.entity_id
_entity_poly.type
_entity_poly.pdbx_seq_one_letter_code
_entity_poly.pdbx_strand_id
1 'polypeptide(L)'
;MAAVEAANTERAMQRGEYDLVYVAPERLVTERFMDVLRRTQLALFAIDEAHCVSQWGHDFRPEYIQLNRLHEQFPAVPRLACTATADEPTRQEIIDKLRLGAAQVYVTSLTAKYSLHNRCQARSTAAVVALHQAAPCKLCRYCVLLYAPEQ
;
A
#
# COMPACT_ATOMS: atom_id res chain seq x y z
N MET A 1 21.92 -16.57 -5.36
CA MET A 1 21.95 -15.67 -4.17
C MET A 1 20.61 -14.97 -3.95
N ALA A 2 20.10 -14.16 -4.89
CA ALA A 2 18.84 -13.42 -4.72
C ALA A 2 17.61 -14.28 -4.34
N ALA A 3 17.47 -15.49 -4.87
CA ALA A 3 16.36 -16.38 -4.53
C ALA A 3 16.40 -16.92 -3.08
N VAL A 4 17.60 -17.12 -2.53
CA VAL A 4 17.79 -17.58 -1.14
C VAL A 4 17.48 -16.45 -0.17
N GLU A 5 17.89 -15.24 -0.51
CA GLU A 5 17.60 -14.02 0.26
C GLU A 5 16.09 -13.75 0.30
N ALA A 6 15.42 -13.83 -0.85
CA ALA A 6 13.96 -13.73 -0.94
C ALA A 6 13.22 -14.75 -0.05
N ALA A 7 13.64 -16.01 -0.05
CA ALA A 7 13.04 -17.05 0.77
C ALA A 7 13.30 -16.84 2.28
N ASN A 8 14.47 -16.32 2.65
CA ASN A 8 14.78 -15.99 4.04
C ASN A 8 13.93 -14.80 4.53
N THR A 9 13.77 -13.77 3.70
CA THR A 9 12.86 -12.65 4.00
C THR A 9 11.45 -13.16 4.22
N GLU A 10 10.90 -13.98 3.31
CA GLU A 10 9.54 -14.53 3.45
C GLU A 10 9.34 -15.34 4.73
N ARG A 11 10.33 -16.13 5.13
CA ARG A 11 10.28 -16.86 6.41
C ARG A 11 10.32 -15.92 7.62
N ALA A 12 11.13 -14.87 7.57
CA ALA A 12 11.17 -13.85 8.62
C ALA A 12 9.85 -13.05 8.70
N MET A 13 9.20 -12.79 7.55
CA MET A 13 7.86 -12.21 7.50
C MET A 13 6.84 -13.09 8.24
N GLN A 14 6.83 -14.40 7.96
CA GLN A 14 5.92 -15.36 8.60
C GLN A 14 6.14 -15.47 10.11
N ARG A 15 7.39 -15.26 10.58
CA ARG A 15 7.72 -15.23 12.01
C ARG A 15 7.39 -13.90 12.69
N GLY A 16 6.94 -12.89 11.93
CA GLY A 16 6.64 -11.56 12.46
C GLY A 16 7.89 -10.77 12.88
N GLU A 17 9.01 -11.00 12.20
CA GLU A 17 10.29 -10.33 12.48
C GLU A 17 10.41 -8.95 11.80
N TYR A 18 9.44 -8.58 10.96
CA TYR A 18 9.39 -7.27 10.30
C TYR A 18 8.10 -6.55 10.66
N ASP A 19 8.21 -5.24 10.87
CA ASP A 19 7.05 -4.38 11.07
C ASP A 19 6.48 -3.85 9.74
N LEU A 20 7.35 -3.67 8.74
CA LEU A 20 7.03 -3.14 7.41
C LEU A 20 7.82 -3.87 6.34
N VAL A 21 7.14 -4.30 5.26
CA VAL A 21 7.81 -4.90 4.09
C VAL A 21 7.34 -4.27 2.79
N TYR A 22 8.32 -3.89 1.97
CA TYR A 22 8.11 -3.35 0.64
C TYR A 22 8.04 -4.50 -0.36
N VAL A 23 6.99 -4.49 -1.18
CA VAL A 23 6.78 -5.52 -2.21
C VAL A 23 6.36 -4.85 -3.51
N ALA A 24 7.03 -5.21 -4.59
CA ALA A 24 6.63 -4.77 -5.92
C ALA A 24 5.33 -5.49 -6.35
N PRO A 25 4.40 -4.81 -7.04
CA PRO A 25 3.09 -5.37 -7.38
C PRO A 25 3.19 -6.66 -8.19
N GLU A 26 4.14 -6.75 -9.13
CA GLU A 26 4.39 -7.95 -9.96
C GLU A 26 4.76 -9.19 -9.12
N ARG A 27 5.35 -9.00 -7.94
CA ARG A 27 5.67 -10.11 -7.02
C ARG A 27 4.47 -10.44 -6.13
N LEU A 28 3.74 -9.43 -5.68
CA LEU A 28 2.58 -9.60 -4.80
C LEU A 28 1.51 -10.48 -5.44
N VAL A 29 1.23 -10.27 -6.73
CA VAL A 29 0.16 -10.94 -7.46
C VAL A 29 0.44 -12.42 -7.74
N THR A 30 1.66 -12.91 -7.44
CA THR A 30 2.01 -14.32 -7.58
C THR A 30 1.34 -15.17 -6.50
N GLU A 31 0.76 -16.31 -6.89
CA GLU A 31 0.13 -17.25 -5.94
C GLU A 31 1.07 -17.65 -4.80
N ARG A 32 2.36 -17.87 -5.12
CA ARG A 32 3.39 -18.20 -4.13
C ARG A 32 3.51 -17.14 -3.03
N PHE A 33 3.45 -15.86 -3.37
CA PHE A 33 3.56 -14.80 -2.38
C PHE A 33 2.24 -14.58 -1.64
N MET A 34 1.10 -14.77 -2.30
CA MET A 34 -0.21 -14.79 -1.64
C MET A 34 -0.29 -15.89 -0.57
N ASP A 35 0.32 -17.05 -0.80
CA ASP A 35 0.44 -18.12 0.21
C ASP A 35 1.25 -17.71 1.45
N VAL A 36 2.30 -16.92 1.24
CA VAL A 36 3.10 -16.35 2.33
C VAL A 36 2.26 -15.38 3.14
N LEU A 37 1.52 -14.49 2.46
CA LEU A 37 0.62 -13.53 3.09
C LEU A 37 -0.48 -14.20 3.91
N ARG A 38 -1.09 -15.28 3.40
CA ARG A 38 -2.10 -16.09 4.13
C ARG A 38 -1.59 -16.70 5.43
N ARG A 39 -0.28 -16.93 5.53
CA ARG A 39 0.39 -17.48 6.72
C ARG A 39 1.01 -16.41 7.62
N THR A 40 0.86 -15.14 7.25
CA THR A 40 1.44 -14.00 7.97
C THR A 40 0.32 -13.24 8.68
N GLN A 41 0.59 -12.75 9.88
CA GLN A 41 -0.38 -11.92 10.61
C GLN A 41 -0.35 -10.49 10.08
N LEU A 42 -1.20 -10.19 9.10
CA LEU A 42 -1.25 -8.89 8.43
C LEU A 42 -2.08 -7.87 9.23
N ALA A 43 -1.57 -6.65 9.32
CA ALA A 43 -2.25 -5.52 9.96
C ALA A 43 -2.80 -4.50 8.97
N LEU A 44 -2.11 -4.26 7.86
CA LEU A 44 -2.48 -3.24 6.86
C LEU A 44 -1.84 -3.56 5.51
N PHE A 45 -2.57 -3.31 4.43
CA PHE A 45 -2.00 -3.10 3.11
C PHE A 45 -1.96 -1.60 2.81
N ALA A 46 -0.77 -1.09 2.51
CA ALA A 46 -0.60 0.26 2.01
C ALA A 46 -0.22 0.19 0.52
N ILE A 47 -0.95 0.90 -0.32
CA ILE A 47 -0.77 0.96 -1.78
C ILE A 47 -0.23 2.34 -2.10
N ASP A 48 1.07 2.39 -2.37
CA ASP A 48 1.75 3.60 -2.81
C ASP A 48 1.57 3.82 -4.31
N GLU A 49 1.63 5.06 -4.76
CA GLU A 49 1.37 5.49 -6.14
C GLU A 49 0.09 4.87 -6.72
N ALA A 50 -1.00 4.92 -5.94
CA ALA A 50 -2.27 4.30 -6.30
C ALA A 50 -2.84 4.80 -7.64
N HIS A 51 -2.41 5.99 -8.10
CA HIS A 51 -2.78 6.53 -9.40
C HIS A 51 -2.38 5.60 -10.58
N CYS A 52 -1.42 4.70 -10.40
CA CYS A 52 -1.01 3.71 -11.41
C CYS A 52 -2.14 2.75 -11.84
N VAL A 53 -3.24 2.64 -11.08
CA VAL A 53 -4.44 1.88 -11.52
C VAL A 53 -5.21 2.55 -12.65
N SER A 54 -5.07 3.88 -12.80
CA SER A 54 -5.85 4.66 -13.75
C SER A 54 -5.30 4.51 -15.16
N GLN A 55 -6.15 4.10 -16.10
CA GLN A 55 -5.73 3.89 -17.50
C GLN A 55 -5.47 5.22 -18.23
N TRP A 56 -6.02 6.30 -17.70
CA TRP A 56 -5.81 7.67 -18.18
C TRP A 56 -4.73 8.40 -17.38
N GLY A 57 -4.16 7.73 -16.36
CA GLY A 57 -3.00 8.20 -15.63
C GLY A 57 -1.73 8.12 -16.50
N HIS A 58 -0.78 8.99 -16.23
CA HIS A 58 0.49 9.06 -16.95
C HIS A 58 1.36 7.81 -16.74
N ASP A 59 1.21 7.11 -15.61
CA ASP A 59 1.98 5.92 -15.23
C ASP A 59 1.11 4.68 -14.99
N PHE A 60 0.20 4.38 -15.94
CA PHE A 60 -0.65 3.19 -15.84
C PHE A 60 0.16 1.88 -15.77
N ARG A 61 -0.12 1.04 -14.75
CA ARG A 61 0.47 -0.28 -14.58
C ARG A 61 -0.61 -1.37 -14.44
N PRO A 62 -0.72 -2.33 -15.37
CA PRO A 62 -1.74 -3.39 -15.32
C PRO A 62 -1.71 -4.22 -14.03
N GLU A 63 -0.54 -4.40 -13.42
CA GLU A 63 -0.34 -5.16 -12.19
C GLU A 63 -1.07 -4.52 -11.00
N TYR A 64 -1.25 -3.21 -11.00
CA TYR A 64 -1.98 -2.48 -9.96
C TYR A 64 -3.48 -2.81 -9.96
N ILE A 65 -4.07 -3.14 -11.12
CA ILE A 65 -5.48 -3.57 -11.19
C ILE A 65 -5.66 -4.89 -10.43
N GLN A 66 -4.67 -5.79 -10.51
CA GLN A 66 -4.71 -7.10 -9.86
C GLN A 66 -4.63 -7.03 -8.33
N LEU A 67 -4.36 -5.84 -7.76
CA LEU A 67 -4.41 -5.61 -6.32
C LEU A 67 -5.84 -5.67 -5.76
N ASN A 68 -6.86 -5.67 -6.63
CA ASN A 68 -8.24 -5.98 -6.24
C ASN A 68 -8.36 -7.35 -5.52
N ARG A 69 -7.49 -8.32 -5.85
CA ARG A 69 -7.45 -9.64 -5.20
C ARG A 69 -7.18 -9.55 -3.69
N LEU A 70 -6.52 -8.48 -3.23
CA LEU A 70 -6.31 -8.25 -1.79
C LEU A 70 -7.65 -8.05 -1.06
N HIS A 71 -8.62 -7.40 -1.70
CA HIS A 71 -9.97 -7.27 -1.15
C HIS A 71 -10.64 -8.63 -0.98
N GLU A 72 -10.53 -9.46 -2.01
CA GLU A 72 -11.22 -10.74 -2.09
C GLU A 72 -10.62 -11.76 -1.12
N GLN A 73 -9.29 -11.80 -1.03
CA GLN A 73 -8.58 -12.79 -0.20
C GLN A 73 -8.38 -12.33 1.25
N PHE A 74 -8.29 -11.03 1.49
CA PHE A 74 -8.02 -10.46 2.81
C PHE A 74 -9.05 -9.37 3.17
N PRO A 75 -10.37 -9.68 3.17
CA PRO A 75 -11.41 -8.67 3.38
C PRO A 75 -11.35 -8.02 4.77
N ALA A 76 -10.80 -8.73 5.77
CA ALA A 76 -10.63 -8.23 7.13
C ALA A 76 -9.40 -7.33 7.32
N VAL A 77 -8.46 -7.31 6.36
CA VAL A 77 -7.24 -6.51 6.46
C VAL A 77 -7.53 -5.11 5.89
N PRO A 78 -7.33 -4.04 6.68
CA PRO A 78 -7.48 -2.68 6.19
C PRO A 78 -6.57 -2.40 4.97
N ARG A 79 -7.04 -1.51 4.10
CA ARG A 79 -6.30 -1.07 2.91
C ARG A 79 -6.25 0.46 2.91
N LEU A 80 -5.06 0.99 2.68
CA LEU A 80 -4.76 2.40 2.51
C LEU A 80 -4.19 2.60 1.12
N ALA A 81 -4.73 3.55 0.35
CA ALA A 81 -4.19 3.94 -0.94
C ALA A 81 -3.71 5.39 -0.87
N CYS A 82 -2.47 5.63 -1.26
CA CYS A 82 -1.84 6.94 -1.25
C CYS A 82 -1.30 7.28 -2.64
N THR A 83 -1.38 8.54 -3.02
CA THR A 83 -0.79 9.08 -4.24
C THR A 83 -0.52 10.56 -4.06
N ALA A 84 0.55 11.07 -4.67
CA ALA A 84 0.86 12.49 -4.66
C ALA A 84 -0.07 13.29 -5.59
N THR A 85 -0.48 12.69 -6.71
CA THR A 85 -1.30 13.33 -7.74
C THR A 85 -2.48 12.43 -8.10
N ALA A 86 -3.70 12.98 -8.00
CA ALA A 86 -4.92 12.36 -8.50
C ALA A 86 -6.01 13.44 -8.66
N ASP A 87 -6.46 13.65 -9.89
CA ASP A 87 -7.67 14.43 -10.17
C ASP A 87 -8.93 13.65 -9.75
N GLU A 88 -10.11 14.29 -9.81
CA GLU A 88 -11.36 13.65 -9.38
C GLU A 88 -11.65 12.34 -10.14
N PRO A 89 -11.53 12.27 -11.48
CA PRO A 89 -11.72 11.01 -12.20
C PRO A 89 -10.74 9.92 -11.75
N THR A 90 -9.45 10.24 -11.58
CA THR A 90 -8.45 9.27 -11.13
C THR A 90 -8.76 8.76 -9.72
N ARG A 91 -9.22 9.63 -8.80
CA ARG A 91 -9.63 9.20 -7.45
C ARG A 91 -10.77 8.19 -7.50
N GLN A 92 -11.78 8.43 -8.32
CA GLN A 92 -12.90 7.51 -8.45
C GLN A 92 -12.43 6.17 -9.02
N GLU A 93 -11.55 6.18 -10.03
CA GLU A 93 -10.95 4.96 -10.57
C GLU A 93 -10.14 4.18 -9.52
N ILE A 94 -9.39 4.88 -8.65
CA ILE A 94 -8.64 4.25 -7.55
C ILE A 94 -9.60 3.52 -6.61
N ILE A 95 -10.68 4.18 -6.18
CA ILE A 95 -11.67 3.60 -5.27
C ILE A 95 -12.33 2.37 -5.88
N ASP A 96 -12.73 2.48 -7.15
CA ASP A 96 -13.46 1.43 -7.86
C ASP A 96 -12.57 0.22 -8.16
N LYS A 97 -11.37 0.45 -8.71
CA LYS A 97 -10.45 -0.63 -9.12
C LYS A 97 -9.83 -1.34 -7.92
N LEU A 98 -9.46 -0.62 -6.87
CA LEU A 98 -8.89 -1.23 -5.64
C LEU A 98 -9.96 -1.72 -4.67
N ARG A 99 -11.25 -1.61 -5.03
CA ARG A 99 -12.39 -2.03 -4.21
C ARG A 99 -12.32 -1.43 -2.79
N LEU A 100 -12.12 -0.13 -2.71
CA LEU A 100 -11.99 0.60 -1.43
C LEU A 100 -13.36 0.93 -0.81
N GLY A 101 -14.46 0.77 -1.56
CA GLY A 101 -15.83 0.86 -1.03
C GLY A 101 -16.10 2.21 -0.35
N ALA A 102 -16.58 2.18 0.90
CA ALA A 102 -16.86 3.37 1.71
C ALA A 102 -15.59 3.98 2.37
N ALA A 103 -14.42 3.84 1.72
CA ALA A 103 -13.19 4.42 2.23
C ALA A 103 -13.31 5.94 2.38
N GLN A 104 -12.75 6.46 3.46
CA GLN A 104 -12.64 7.90 3.65
C GLN A 104 -11.57 8.46 2.72
N VAL A 105 -11.95 9.47 1.93
CA VAL A 105 -11.05 10.13 0.98
C VAL A 105 -10.52 11.41 1.61
N TYR A 106 -9.20 11.51 1.72
CA TYR A 106 -8.51 12.68 2.24
C TYR A 106 -7.75 13.35 1.11
N VAL A 107 -8.15 14.56 0.73
CA VAL A 107 -7.48 15.36 -0.31
C VAL A 107 -6.82 16.57 0.35
N THR A 108 -5.49 16.67 0.23
CA THR A 108 -4.74 17.83 0.73
C THR A 108 -4.10 18.55 -0.45
N SER A 109 -4.33 19.86 -0.58
CA SER A 109 -3.76 20.67 -1.67
C SER A 109 -2.37 21.19 -1.31
N LEU A 110 -1.41 21.06 -2.23
CA LEU A 110 -0.04 21.57 -2.07
C LEU A 110 0.08 23.11 -2.14
N THR A 111 -1.01 23.83 -2.48
CA THR A 111 -1.01 25.29 -2.73
C THR A 111 -1.38 26.17 -1.54
N ALA A 112 -1.68 25.60 -0.37
CA ALA A 112 -2.15 26.37 0.76
C ALA A 112 -0.97 26.77 1.69
N LYS A 113 -0.44 27.99 1.53
CA LYS A 113 0.37 28.67 2.56
C LYS A 113 -0.51 28.87 3.81
N TYR A 114 -0.59 27.87 4.68
CA TYR A 114 -1.18 28.03 6.01
C TYR A 114 -0.34 27.33 7.07
N SER A 115 -0.10 28.07 8.15
CA SER A 115 0.43 27.57 9.42
C SER A 115 -0.50 26.46 9.92
N LEU A 116 0.01 25.24 10.02
CA LEU A 116 -0.74 24.10 10.55
C LEU A 116 0.05 23.46 11.68
N HIS A 117 -0.56 23.50 12.87
CA HIS A 117 -0.22 22.67 14.00
C HIS A 117 -0.50 21.21 13.62
N ASN A 118 0.44 20.33 13.96
CA ASN A 118 0.58 18.91 13.57
C ASN A 118 1.06 18.67 12.12
N ARG A 119 2.38 18.43 12.06
CA ARG A 119 3.16 18.06 10.88
C ARG A 119 2.69 16.73 10.29
N CYS A 120 2.01 16.79 9.15
CA CYS A 120 2.04 15.72 8.15
C CYS A 120 2.32 16.36 6.78
N GLN A 121 3.61 16.62 6.53
CA GLN A 121 4.14 16.82 5.19
C GLN A 121 4.99 15.60 4.89
N ALA A 122 4.50 14.69 4.06
CA ALA A 122 5.22 13.50 3.69
C ALA A 122 4.83 13.09 2.29
N ARG A 123 5.84 12.93 1.42
CA ARG A 123 5.74 12.17 0.17
C ARG A 123 5.16 10.78 0.50
N SER A 124 4.40 10.23 -0.41
CA SER A 124 3.50 9.09 -0.28
C SER A 124 4.00 7.92 0.62
N THR A 125 5.27 7.54 0.53
CA THR A 125 5.92 6.54 1.41
C THR A 125 6.04 6.97 2.89
N ALA A 126 6.36 8.25 3.14
CA ALA A 126 6.52 8.79 4.48
C ALA A 126 5.18 8.94 5.23
N ALA A 127 4.05 9.00 4.53
CA ALA A 127 2.73 8.99 5.17
C ALA A 127 2.41 7.62 5.78
N VAL A 128 2.79 6.53 5.09
CA VAL A 128 2.60 5.16 5.59
C VAL A 128 3.55 4.88 6.76
N VAL A 129 4.81 5.30 6.65
CA VAL A 129 5.77 5.20 7.74
C VAL A 129 5.33 6.04 8.94
N ALA A 130 4.81 7.25 8.72
CA ALA A 130 4.27 8.11 9.78
C ALA A 130 3.02 7.49 10.43
N LEU A 131 2.12 6.86 9.68
CA LEU A 131 0.97 6.14 10.23
C LEU A 131 1.41 4.95 11.09
N HIS A 132 2.41 4.20 10.64
CA HIS A 132 2.99 3.11 11.41
C HIS A 132 3.64 3.61 12.71
N GLN A 133 4.40 4.71 12.65
CA GLN A 133 5.03 5.33 13.82
C GLN A 133 4.03 6.00 14.77
N ALA A 134 2.91 6.51 14.27
CA ALA A 134 1.88 7.19 15.05
C ALA A 134 0.88 6.22 15.70
N ALA A 135 0.80 4.97 15.24
CA ALA A 135 -0.04 3.93 15.80
C ALA A 135 0.80 2.84 16.49
N PRO A 136 1.29 3.05 17.75
CA PRO A 136 2.00 2.04 18.54
C PRO A 136 1.07 0.93 19.08
N CYS A 137 0.11 0.51 18.27
CA CYS A 137 -0.73 -0.66 18.47
C CYS A 137 0.18 -1.90 18.49
N LYS A 138 0.48 -2.42 19.70
CA LYS A 138 1.24 -3.67 19.89
C LYS A 138 0.58 -4.92 19.25
N LEU A 139 -0.65 -4.79 18.72
CA LEU A 139 -1.37 -5.83 17.98
C LEU A 139 -1.18 -5.76 16.45
N CYS A 140 -0.66 -4.65 15.90
CA CYS A 140 -0.68 -4.34 14.48
C CYS A 140 0.71 -4.53 13.84
N ARG A 141 1.30 -5.72 14.00
CA ARG A 141 2.74 -5.90 13.78
C ARG A 141 3.21 -6.01 12.33
N TYR A 142 2.34 -5.99 11.32
CA TYR A 142 2.82 -6.23 9.95
C TYR A 142 2.08 -5.41 8.89
N CYS A 143 2.74 -4.41 8.33
CA CYS A 143 2.26 -3.64 7.19
C CYS A 143 2.96 -4.08 5.90
N VAL A 144 2.20 -4.39 4.85
CA VAL A 144 2.75 -4.59 3.50
C VAL A 144 2.60 -3.28 2.75
N LEU A 145 3.71 -2.66 2.39
CA LEU A 145 3.74 -1.52 1.49
C LEU A 145 3.96 -2.01 0.07
N LEU A 146 3.03 -1.66 -0.81
CA LEU A 146 3.07 -1.96 -2.23
C LEU A 146 3.59 -0.72 -2.92
N TYR A 147 4.73 -0.87 -3.58
CA TYR A 147 5.47 0.24 -4.16
C TYR A 147 5.83 -0.07 -5.61
N ALA A 148 5.57 0.88 -6.50
CA ALA A 148 6.10 0.90 -7.85
C ALA A 148 7.46 1.60 -7.82
N PRO A 149 8.58 0.92 -8.14
CA PRO A 149 9.81 1.65 -8.42
C PRO A 149 9.60 2.57 -9.64
N GLU A 150 9.86 3.86 -9.44
CA GLU A 150 10.14 4.81 -10.53
C GLU A 150 11.24 4.19 -11.41
N GLN A 151 11.00 4.13 -12.72
CA GLN A 151 12.00 3.74 -13.71
C GLN A 151 12.94 4.92 -13.97
#